data_AF-A0A0N8QUC6-F1
#
_entry.id   AF-A0A0N8QUC6-F1
#
_cell.length_a   1.000
_cell.length_b   1.000
_cell.length_c   1.000
_cell.angle_alpha   90.00
_cell.angle_beta   90.00
_cell.angle_gamma   90.00
#
_symmetry.space_group_name_H-M   'P 1'
#
loop_
_entity.id
_entity.type
_entity.pdbx_description
1 polymer ?
#
loop_
_entity_poly.entity_id
_entity_poly.type
_entity_poly.pdbx_seq_one_letter_code
_entity_poly.pdbx_strand_id
1 'polypeptide(L)'
;MIYDFCVIGGGIVGLATAMQLLKAHPGASLVLVEKEAAIAKHQTGHNSGVIHAGVYYEPGSLKARLCKRGAELSKAFCTEHKIPFEVCGKMLVASNPRQLALLSNLEERARKNGLNVERLDAQALRRR
;
A
#
# COMPACT_ATOMS: atom_id res chain seq x y z
N MET A 1 32.66 -10.66 11.21
CA MET A 1 32.03 -11.23 10.00
C MET A 1 31.78 -10.11 9.01
N ILE A 2 31.96 -10.36 7.71
CA ILE A 2 31.66 -9.43 6.63
C ILE A 2 30.38 -9.93 5.95
N TYR A 3 29.45 -9.03 5.63
CA TYR A 3 28.22 -9.32 4.90
C TYR A 3 28.20 -8.51 3.60
N ASP A 4 27.63 -9.05 2.53
CA ASP A 4 27.48 -8.35 1.25
C ASP A 4 26.46 -7.20 1.35
N PHE A 5 25.41 -7.40 2.15
CA PHE A 5 24.37 -6.40 2.40
C PHE A 5 24.11 -6.20 3.90
N CYS A 6 23.89 -4.95 4.29
CA CYS A 6 23.37 -4.57 5.60
C CYS A 6 22.09 -3.76 5.43
N VAL A 7 20.98 -4.23 6.01
CA VAL A 7 19.70 -3.52 6.02
C VAL A 7 19.39 -3.06 7.43
N ILE A 8 19.20 -1.76 7.62
CA ILE A 8 18.87 -1.18 8.93
C ILE A 8 17.37 -0.93 9.00
N GLY A 9 16.70 -1.60 9.94
CA GLY A 9 15.27 -1.50 10.23
C GLY A 9 14.48 -2.76 9.84
N GLY A 10 13.88 -3.42 10.83
CA GLY A 10 12.99 -4.58 10.72
C GLY A 10 11.53 -4.21 10.50
N GLY A 11 11.26 -3.08 9.82
CA GLY A 11 9.93 -2.72 9.31
C GLY A 11 9.66 -3.35 7.94
N ILE A 12 8.44 -3.20 7.44
CA ILE A 12 8.02 -3.82 6.16
C ILE A 12 8.86 -3.38 4.96
N VAL A 13 9.32 -2.13 4.94
CA VAL A 13 10.21 -1.63 3.88
C VAL A 13 11.56 -2.33 3.95
N GLY A 14 12.19 -2.40 5.13
CA GLY A 14 13.48 -3.07 5.29
C GLY A 14 13.42 -4.56 5.00
N LEU A 15 12.39 -5.26 5.50
CA LEU A 15 12.18 -6.68 5.22
C LEU A 15 11.91 -6.96 3.73
N ALA A 16 11.09 -6.13 3.08
CA ALA A 16 10.84 -6.26 1.64
C ALA A 16 12.11 -5.99 0.82
N THR A 17 12.92 -5.01 1.21
CA THR A 17 14.23 -4.74 0.59
C THR A 17 15.18 -5.93 0.75
N ALA A 18 15.32 -6.47 1.97
CA ALA A 18 16.17 -7.62 2.24
C ALA A 18 15.76 -8.85 1.40
N MET A 19 14.46 -9.13 1.33
CA MET A 19 13.92 -10.22 0.51
C MET A 19 14.24 -10.04 -0.98
N GLN A 20 14.08 -8.83 -1.52
CA GLN A 20 14.37 -8.56 -2.94
C GLN A 20 15.87 -8.61 -3.24
N LEU A 21 16.74 -8.16 -2.32
CA LEU A 21 18.20 -8.26 -2.47
C LEU A 21 18.65 -9.71 -2.56
N LEU A 22 18.18 -10.57 -1.65
CA LEU A 22 18.51 -12.00 -1.66
C LEU A 22 17.98 -12.72 -2.90
N LYS A 23 16.82 -12.29 -3.43
CA LYS A 23 16.28 -12.82 -4.68
C LYS A 23 17.10 -12.39 -5.90
N ALA A 24 17.56 -11.14 -5.94
CA ALA A 24 18.34 -10.59 -7.04
C ALA A 24 19.81 -11.08 -7.04
N HIS A 25 20.35 -11.41 -5.87
CA HIS A 25 21.74 -11.87 -5.69
C HIS A 25 21.77 -13.21 -4.94
N PRO A 26 21.46 -14.34 -5.63
CA PRO A 26 21.52 -15.66 -5.02
C PRO A 26 22.90 -15.95 -4.41
N GLY A 27 22.92 -16.39 -3.15
CA GLY A 27 24.15 -16.70 -2.41
C GLY A 27 24.79 -15.52 -1.67
N ALA A 28 24.28 -14.30 -1.84
CA ALA A 28 24.76 -13.15 -1.08
C ALA A 28 24.42 -13.27 0.41
N SER A 29 25.36 -12.86 1.25
CA SER A 29 25.20 -12.77 2.69
C SER A 29 24.57 -11.44 3.08
N LEU A 30 23.56 -11.48 3.97
CA LEU A 30 22.83 -10.29 4.41
C LEU A 30 22.69 -10.28 5.93
N VAL A 31 22.92 -9.12 6.53
CA VAL A 31 22.55 -8.83 7.92
C VAL A 31 21.43 -7.80 7.96
N LEU A 32 20.40 -8.06 8.76
CA LEU A 32 19.36 -7.10 9.09
C LEU A 32 19.51 -6.67 10.55
N VAL A 33 19.57 -5.37 10.79
CA VAL A 33 19.72 -4.79 12.12
C VAL A 33 18.43 -4.08 12.50
N GLU A 34 17.77 -4.55 13.55
CA GLU A 34 16.61 -3.91 14.18
C GLU A 34 16.99 -3.52 15.61
N LYS A 35 16.64 -2.30 16.02
CA LYS A 35 16.95 -1.80 17.37
C LYS A 35 16.05 -2.43 18.43
N GLU A 36 14.85 -2.85 18.04
CA GLU A 36 13.85 -3.46 18.92
C GLU A 36 14.08 -4.96 19.07
N ALA A 37 13.59 -5.54 20.17
CA ALA A 37 13.68 -6.99 20.42
C ALA A 37 12.83 -7.85 19.46
N ALA A 38 11.99 -7.24 18.62
CA ALA A 38 11.22 -7.90 17.60
C ALA A 38 10.96 -6.96 16.41
N ILE A 39 10.68 -7.55 15.25
CA ILE A 39 10.34 -6.82 14.03
C ILE A 39 9.01 -6.08 14.15
N ALA A 40 8.82 -5.09 13.29
CA ALA A 40 7.56 -4.35 13.12
C ALA A 40 7.02 -3.65 14.38
N LYS A 41 7.83 -3.41 15.43
CA LYS A 41 7.39 -2.75 16.67
C LYS A 41 7.01 -1.27 16.51
N HIS A 42 7.33 -0.63 15.39
CA HIS A 42 7.03 0.78 15.10
C HIS A 42 5.88 0.92 14.09
N GLN A 43 5.97 1.79 13.08
CA GLN A 43 4.86 2.11 12.16
C GLN A 43 4.30 0.89 11.41
N THR A 44 5.14 -0.12 11.11
CA THR A 44 4.67 -1.35 10.45
C THR A 44 3.67 -2.15 11.29
N GLY A 45 3.84 -2.20 12.62
CA GLY A 45 2.88 -2.85 13.51
C GLY A 45 1.72 -1.95 13.94
N HIS A 46 1.84 -0.64 13.71
CA HIS A 46 0.88 0.38 14.16
C HIS A 46 0.33 1.21 12.99
N ASN A 47 -0.32 0.55 12.03
CA ASN A 47 -1.04 1.21 10.93
C ASN A 47 -2.41 0.55 10.73
N SER A 48 -3.23 1.13 9.85
CA SER A 48 -4.61 0.68 9.63
C SER A 48 -4.74 -0.66 8.90
N GLY A 49 -3.64 -1.26 8.41
CA GLY A 49 -3.68 -2.50 7.62
C GLY A 49 -4.32 -2.36 6.23
N VAL A 50 -4.55 -1.13 5.76
CA VAL A 50 -5.26 -0.88 4.50
C VAL A 50 -4.30 -1.00 3.31
N ILE A 51 -4.63 -1.88 2.37
CA ILE A 51 -4.01 -1.87 1.04
C ILE A 51 -4.64 -0.74 0.23
N HIS A 52 -3.94 0.39 0.15
CA HIS A 52 -4.47 1.58 -0.49
C HIS A 52 -4.55 1.46 -2.03
N ALA A 53 -5.65 1.95 -2.62
CA ALA A 53 -5.80 2.06 -4.07
C ALA A 53 -5.08 3.27 -4.70
N GLY A 54 -4.69 4.28 -3.90
CA GLY A 54 -3.93 5.44 -4.42
C GLY A 54 -4.76 6.61 -4.96
N VAL A 55 -6.04 6.72 -4.59
CA VAL A 55 -6.98 7.76 -5.08
C VAL A 55 -6.47 9.19 -4.88
N TYR A 56 -5.80 9.48 -3.77
CA TYR A 56 -5.40 10.85 -3.40
C TYR A 56 -4.09 11.31 -4.04
N TYR A 57 -3.29 10.40 -4.59
CA TYR A 57 -1.92 10.73 -4.99
C TYR A 57 -1.88 11.47 -6.32
N GLU A 58 -0.97 12.42 -6.41
CA GLU A 58 -0.71 13.18 -7.63
C GLU A 58 -0.39 12.24 -8.80
N PRO A 59 -1.04 12.39 -9.97
CA PRO A 59 -0.77 11.55 -11.13
C PRO A 59 0.70 11.61 -11.57
N GLY A 60 1.24 10.46 -11.97
CA GLY A 60 2.65 10.31 -12.37
C GLY A 60 3.66 10.26 -11.20
N SER A 61 3.27 10.68 -9.99
CA SER A 61 4.15 10.65 -8.83
C SER A 61 4.60 9.23 -8.47
N LEU A 62 5.74 9.13 -7.78
CA LEU A 62 6.21 7.85 -7.23
C LEU A 62 5.16 7.21 -6.31
N LYS A 63 4.45 8.00 -5.49
CA LYS A 63 3.39 7.48 -4.63
C LYS A 63 2.24 6.86 -5.44
N ALA A 64 1.78 7.53 -6.51
CA ALA A 64 0.74 6.97 -7.37
C ALA A 64 1.17 5.65 -8.02
N ARG A 65 2.36 5.65 -8.64
CA ARG A 65 2.89 4.45 -9.32
C ARG A 65 3.16 3.30 -8.37
N LEU A 66 3.87 3.55 -7.28
CA LEU A 66 4.26 2.53 -6.31
C LEU A 66 3.07 2.04 -5.48
N CYS A 67 2.07 2.88 -5.20
CA CYS A 67 0.86 2.42 -4.51
C CYS A 67 0.06 1.44 -5.36
N LYS A 68 -0.17 1.75 -6.64
CA LYS A 68 -0.92 0.87 -7.54
C LYS A 68 -0.22 -0.48 -7.70
N ARG A 69 1.07 -0.45 -8.09
CA ARG A 69 1.89 -1.66 -8.23
C ARG A 69 2.03 -2.41 -6.90
N GLY A 70 2.24 -1.68 -5.81
CA GLY A 70 2.39 -2.24 -4.47
C GLY A 70 1.12 -2.93 -3.97
N ALA A 71 -0.06 -2.39 -4.28
CA ALA A 71 -1.33 -3.03 -3.93
C ALA A 71 -1.51 -4.38 -4.65
N GLU A 72 -1.16 -4.46 -5.94
CA GLU A 72 -1.19 -5.70 -6.71
C GLU A 72 -0.21 -6.74 -6.14
N LEU A 73 1.04 -6.34 -5.93
CA LEU A 73 2.08 -7.21 -5.37
C LEU A 73 1.76 -7.68 -3.94
N SER A 74 1.18 -6.80 -3.11
CA SER A 74 0.82 -7.14 -1.73
C SER A 74 -0.29 -8.20 -1.70
N LYS A 75 -1.33 -8.04 -2.54
CA LYS A 75 -2.39 -9.06 -2.65
C LYS A 75 -1.84 -10.38 -3.16
N ALA A 76 -0.98 -10.37 -4.18
CA ALA A 76 -0.34 -11.57 -4.70
C ALA A 76 0.49 -12.28 -3.63
N PHE A 77 1.32 -11.54 -2.89
CA PHE A 77 2.12 -12.07 -1.78
C PHE A 77 1.23 -12.67 -0.69
N CYS A 78 0.15 -11.99 -0.32
CA CYS A 78 -0.78 -12.52 0.68
C CYS A 78 -1.45 -13.81 0.21
N THR A 79 -1.89 -13.88 -1.05
CA THR A 79 -2.44 -15.10 -1.64
C THR A 79 -1.42 -16.25 -1.64
N GLU A 80 -0.20 -15.99 -2.13
CA GLU A 80 0.88 -16.99 -2.23
C GLU A 80 1.23 -17.58 -0.86
N HIS A 81 1.36 -16.72 0.15
CA HIS A 81 1.75 -17.11 1.51
C HIS A 81 0.57 -17.40 2.44
N LYS A 82 -0.66 -17.43 1.92
CA LYS A 82 -1.90 -17.68 2.70
C LYS A 82 -2.06 -16.73 3.88
N ILE A 83 -1.67 -15.46 3.70
CA ILE A 83 -1.89 -14.38 4.66
C ILE A 83 -3.32 -13.86 4.46
N PRO A 84 -4.15 -13.82 5.52
CA PRO A 84 -5.52 -13.30 5.41
C PRO A 84 -5.55 -11.84 4.95
N PHE A 85 -6.36 -11.54 3.94
CA PHE A 85 -6.71 -10.19 3.51
C PHE A 85 -8.09 -10.18 2.88
N GLU A 86 -8.72 -9.00 2.80
CA GLU A 86 -10.04 -8.83 2.21
C GLU A 86 -10.01 -7.74 1.13
N VAL A 87 -10.75 -7.96 0.04
CA VAL A 87 -11.01 -6.94 -0.99
C VAL A 87 -12.43 -6.41 -0.82
N CYS A 88 -12.63 -5.59 0.21
CA CYS A 88 -13.94 -5.03 0.59
C CYS A 88 -14.30 -3.71 -0.11
N GLY A 89 -13.38 -3.14 -0.89
CA GLY A 89 -13.56 -1.84 -1.53
C GLY A 89 -13.42 -0.66 -0.55
N LYS A 90 -13.67 0.56 -1.04
CA LYS A 90 -13.63 1.78 -0.23
C LYS A 90 -14.59 2.81 -0.80
N MET A 91 -15.41 3.41 0.06
CA MET A 91 -16.30 4.51 -0.29
C MET A 91 -15.73 5.84 0.22
N LEU A 92 -15.78 6.86 -0.64
CA LEU A 92 -15.46 8.24 -0.28
C LEU A 92 -16.77 9.03 -0.28
N VAL A 93 -17.21 9.47 0.90
CA VAL A 93 -18.51 10.10 1.09
C VAL A 93 -18.33 11.61 1.33
N ALA A 94 -19.07 12.42 0.59
CA ALA A 94 -19.20 13.84 0.86
C ALA A 94 -20.42 14.08 1.76
N SER A 95 -20.21 14.72 2.91
CA SER A 95 -21.28 15.04 3.87
C SER A 95 -21.78 16.49 3.76
N ASN A 96 -21.22 17.29 2.86
CA ASN A 96 -21.64 18.68 2.62
C ASN A 96 -21.33 19.12 1.17
N PRO A 97 -21.93 20.24 0.70
CA PRO A 97 -21.75 20.72 -0.67
C PRO A 97 -20.28 21.00 -1.06
N ARG A 98 -19.46 21.49 -0.11
CA ARG A 98 -18.04 21.75 -0.36
C ARG A 98 -17.27 20.46 -0.65
N GLN A 99 -17.52 19.39 0.11
CA GLN A 99 -16.91 18.08 -0.13
C GLN A 99 -17.42 17.44 -1.43
N LEU A 100 -18.70 17.65 -1.78
CA LEU A 100 -19.27 17.12 -3.01
C LEU A 100 -18.55 17.70 -4.24
N ALA A 101 -18.22 18.99 -4.22
CA ALA A 101 -17.41 19.62 -5.26
C ALA A 101 -15.99 19.01 -5.34
N LEU A 102 -15.38 18.69 -4.20
CA LEU A 102 -14.05 18.05 -4.15
C LEU A 102 -14.05 16.61 -4.66
N LEU A 103 -15.17 15.88 -4.56
CA LEU A 103 -15.26 14.51 -5.06
C LEU A 103 -15.03 14.43 -6.57
N SER A 104 -15.50 15.41 -7.35
CA SER A 104 -15.29 15.43 -8.80
C SER A 104 -13.80 15.50 -9.16
N ASN A 105 -13.01 16.28 -8.42
CA ASN A 105 -11.55 16.34 -8.60
C ASN A 105 -10.87 15.02 -8.22
N LEU A 106 -11.34 14.35 -7.15
CA LEU A 106 -10.83 13.05 -6.74
C LEU A 106 -11.16 11.95 -7.75
N GLU A 107 -12.35 12.00 -8.34
CA GLU A 107 -12.79 11.09 -9.39
C GLU A 107 -11.91 11.21 -10.64
N GLU A 108 -11.64 12.44 -11.10
CA GLU A 108 -10.73 12.69 -12.22
C GLU A 108 -9.30 12.19 -11.91
N ARG A 109 -8.80 12.49 -10.71
CA ARG A 109 -7.48 12.02 -10.26
C ARG A 109 -7.39 10.49 -10.22
N ALA A 110 -8.43 9.83 -9.71
CA ALA A 110 -8.51 8.38 -9.68
C ALA A 110 -8.45 7.78 -11.09
N ARG A 111 -9.20 8.34 -12.05
CA ARG A 111 -9.15 7.95 -13.46
C ARG A 111 -7.75 8.14 -14.06
N LYS A 112 -7.09 9.27 -13.81
CA LYS A 112 -5.71 9.53 -14.26
C LYS A 112 -4.70 8.54 -13.66
N ASN A 113 -4.95 8.06 -12.45
CA ASN A 113 -4.16 6.99 -11.82
C ASN A 113 -4.57 5.57 -12.29
N GLY A 114 -5.52 5.47 -13.24
CA GLY A 114 -6.01 4.21 -13.78
C GLY A 114 -6.71 3.35 -12.73
N LEU A 115 -7.46 3.98 -11.83
CA LEU A 115 -8.29 3.31 -10.83
C LEU A 115 -9.73 3.20 -11.35
N ASN A 116 -10.37 2.05 -11.11
CA ASN A 116 -11.78 1.89 -11.38
C ASN A 116 -12.59 2.56 -10.26
N VAL A 117 -13.41 3.55 -10.61
CA VAL A 117 -14.23 4.32 -9.67
C VAL A 117 -15.64 4.48 -10.22
N GLU A 118 -16.61 4.43 -9.31
CA GLU A 118 -18.03 4.57 -9.60
C GLU A 118 -18.59 5.73 -8.77
N ARG A 119 -19.36 6.62 -9.41
CA ARG A 119 -20.08 7.69 -8.73
C ARG A 119 -21.39 7.14 -8.20
N LEU A 120 -21.60 7.24 -6.89
CA LEU A 120 -22.85 6.89 -6.23
C LEU A 120 -23.56 8.16 -5.78
N ASP A 121 -24.87 8.23 -6.01
CA ASP A 121 -25.71 9.21 -5.33
C ASP A 121 -26.09 8.73 -3.91
N ALA A 122 -26.82 9.57 -3.17
CA ALA A 122 -27.22 9.25 -1.80
C ALA A 122 -28.15 8.04 -1.71
N GLN A 123 -28.97 7.77 -2.74
CA GLN A 123 -29.89 6.64 -2.73
C GLN A 123 -29.14 5.33 -3.00
N ALA A 124 -28.21 5.34 -3.96
CA ALA A 124 -27.35 4.22 -4.29
C ALA A 124 -26.41 3.86 -3.13
N LEU A 125 -25.89 4.86 -2.42
CA LEU A 125 -25.09 4.65 -1.22
C LEU A 125 -25.86 3.90 -0.12
N ARG A 126 -27.14 4.23 0.11
CA ARG A 126 -27.98 3.56 1.12
C ARG A 126 -28.35 2.12 0.78
N ARG A 127 -28.24 1.72 -0.50
CA ARG A 127 -28.56 0.36 -0.98
C ARG A 127 -27.37 -0.60 -0.89
N ARG A 128 -26.16 -0.09 -0.61
CA ARG A 128 -24.94 -0.86 -0.44
C ARG A 128 -24.72 -1.18 1.03
#